data_AF-A0A7H1N410-F1
#
_entry.id   AF-A0A7H1N410-F1
#
_cell.length_a   1.000
_cell.length_b   1.000
_cell.length_c   1.000
_cell.angle_alpha   90.00
_cell.angle_beta   90.00
_cell.angle_gamma   90.00
#
_symmetry.space_group_name_H-M   'P 1'
#
loop_
_entity.id
_entity.type
_entity.pdbx_description
1 polymer ?
#
loop_
_entity_poly.entity_id
_entity_poly.type
_entity_poly.pdbx_seq_one_letter_code
_entity_poly.pdbx_strand_id
1 'polypeptide(L)'
;MSRVGIHPIVTAWEGRSSRHGWLRLSVVAVLIASLAFCLCMSKRAQAWPEGAWTVTGNMSRPRILHTATLLPNGKVLVAGGAAEYLSLTATATSELYDPLSGKWSVTGSMKTPRNYHQAVLLPNGKVLVMGGRIFWFPILYQLQKYTTLKVANGQPPGV
;
A
#
# COMPACT_ATOMS: atom_id res chain seq x y z
N MET A 1 -3.87 19.40 -94.66
CA MET A 1 -3.63 20.71 -94.01
C MET A 1 -5.00 21.22 -93.59
N SER A 2 -5.40 21.27 -92.33
CA SER A 2 -4.86 22.12 -91.26
C SER A 2 -5.26 21.66 -89.83
N ARG A 3 -4.36 21.97 -88.90
CA ARG A 3 -4.35 22.06 -87.41
C ARG A 3 -5.66 21.82 -86.63
N VAL A 4 -5.67 20.93 -85.63
CA VAL A 4 -5.26 21.09 -84.20
C VAL A 4 -6.05 22.17 -83.44
N GLY A 5 -6.79 21.74 -82.41
CA GLY A 5 -7.38 22.61 -81.37
C GLY A 5 -7.86 21.78 -80.17
N ILE A 6 -7.32 22.08 -79.00
CA ILE A 6 -7.43 21.37 -77.71
C ILE A 6 -8.51 22.05 -76.83
N HIS A 7 -9.15 21.25 -75.96
CA HIS A 7 -10.08 21.50 -74.82
C HIS A 7 -9.88 22.84 -74.05
N PRO A 8 -10.83 23.35 -73.20
CA PRO A 8 -11.64 22.60 -72.21
C PRO A 8 -13.01 23.22 -71.76
N ILE A 9 -13.71 22.59 -70.81
CA ILE A 9 -14.14 23.14 -69.50
C ILE A 9 -15.27 22.29 -68.87
N VAL A 10 -15.09 22.10 -67.57
CA VAL A 10 -15.80 21.29 -66.58
C VAL A 10 -17.18 21.87 -66.22
N THR A 11 -18.18 21.03 -65.95
CA THR A 11 -19.20 21.17 -64.88
C THR A 11 -20.03 19.88 -64.82
N ALA A 12 -19.79 19.04 -63.82
CA ALA A 12 -20.62 18.88 -62.61
C ALA A 12 -21.97 18.18 -62.89
N TRP A 13 -22.23 17.05 -62.23
CA TRP A 13 -23.36 16.91 -61.30
C TRP A 13 -23.37 15.53 -60.63
N GLU A 14 -23.66 15.56 -59.32
CA GLU A 14 -23.91 14.50 -58.34
C GLU A 14 -24.20 13.07 -58.82
N GLY A 15 -23.59 12.13 -58.09
CA GLY A 15 -24.41 11.27 -57.24
C GLY A 15 -24.51 9.80 -57.62
N ARG A 16 -23.77 8.95 -56.89
CA ARG A 16 -24.38 7.98 -55.97
C ARG A 16 -23.32 7.39 -55.04
N SER A 17 -23.28 7.88 -53.80
CA SER A 17 -22.62 7.16 -52.72
C SER A 17 -23.48 5.98 -52.27
N SER A 18 -22.79 4.91 -51.88
CA SER A 18 -23.12 3.86 -50.91
C SER A 18 -24.53 3.27 -50.92
N ARG A 19 -24.62 1.94 -51.05
CA ARG A 19 -25.22 1.09 -49.99
C ARG A 19 -24.52 -0.28 -49.96
N HIS A 20 -24.20 -0.75 -48.74
CA HIS A 20 -23.83 -2.13 -48.37
C HIS A 20 -22.33 -2.53 -48.42
N GLY A 21 -21.46 -1.77 -47.75
CA GLY A 21 -20.03 -2.12 -47.57
C GLY A 21 -19.55 -2.24 -46.13
N TRP A 22 -20.43 -2.30 -45.14
CA TRP A 22 -20.08 -2.32 -43.72
C TRP A 22 -20.90 -3.42 -43.06
N LEU A 23 -20.25 -4.29 -42.27
CA LEU A 23 -20.77 -5.54 -41.66
C LEU A 23 -20.38 -6.83 -42.40
N ARG A 24 -19.09 -7.00 -42.71
CA ARG A 24 -18.45 -8.31 -42.56
C ARG A 24 -17.22 -8.13 -41.68
N LEU A 25 -17.43 -8.03 -40.37
CA LEU A 25 -16.37 -8.40 -39.43
C LEU A 25 -16.10 -9.88 -39.72
N SER A 26 -15.01 -10.15 -40.43
CA SER A 26 -14.61 -11.52 -40.71
C SER A 26 -14.44 -12.24 -39.38
N VAL A 27 -14.84 -13.51 -39.31
CA VAL A 27 -14.58 -14.36 -38.13
C VAL A 27 -13.11 -14.28 -37.71
N VAL A 28 -12.21 -14.05 -38.68
CA VAL A 28 -10.80 -13.75 -38.51
C VAL A 28 -10.54 -12.49 -37.66
N ALA A 29 -11.26 -11.38 -37.86
CA ALA A 29 -11.12 -10.17 -37.05
C ALA A 29 -11.56 -10.37 -35.60
N VAL A 30 -12.62 -11.16 -35.37
CA VAL A 30 -13.09 -11.51 -34.01
C VAL A 30 -12.12 -12.47 -33.33
N LEU A 31 -11.57 -13.44 -34.06
CA LEU A 31 -10.55 -14.36 -33.55
C LEU A 31 -9.24 -13.64 -33.24
N ILE A 32 -8.80 -12.69 -34.07
CA ILE A 32 -7.61 -11.88 -33.81
C ILE A 32 -7.83 -10.98 -32.59
N ALA A 33 -8.99 -10.35 -32.45
CA ALA A 33 -9.33 -9.56 -31.26
C ALA A 33 -9.41 -10.42 -30.00
N SER A 34 -9.96 -11.63 -30.10
CA SER A 34 -10.04 -12.59 -28.99
C SER A 34 -8.67 -13.15 -28.62
N LEU A 35 -7.80 -13.42 -29.59
CA LEU A 35 -6.43 -13.87 -29.38
C LEU A 35 -5.58 -12.75 -28.79
N ALA A 36 -5.74 -11.51 -29.26
CA ALA A 36 -5.10 -10.33 -28.69
C ALA A 36 -5.59 -10.02 -27.26
N PHE A 37 -6.88 -10.25 -26.98
CA PHE A 37 -7.44 -10.16 -25.63
C PHE A 37 -6.91 -11.29 -24.73
N CYS A 38 -6.77 -12.51 -25.26
CA CYS A 38 -6.21 -13.66 -24.55
C CYS A 38 -4.69 -13.47 -24.27
N LEU A 39 -3.96 -12.87 -25.22
CA LEU A 39 -2.55 -12.47 -25.07
C LEU A 39 -2.38 -11.23 -24.17
N CYS A 40 -3.39 -10.37 -24.06
CA CYS A 40 -3.40 -9.25 -23.11
C CYS A 40 -3.69 -9.72 -21.68
N MET A 41 -4.50 -10.78 -21.53
CA MET A 41 -4.79 -11.44 -20.24
C MET A 41 -3.64 -12.35 -19.78
N SER A 42 -2.72 -12.74 -20.66
CA SER A 42 -1.47 -13.40 -20.28
C SER A 42 -0.43 -12.41 -19.79
N LYS A 43 -0.77 -11.56 -18.82
CA LYS A 43 0.25 -11.12 -17.87
C LYS A 43 0.64 -12.38 -17.11
N ARG A 44 1.72 -13.04 -17.53
CA ARG A 44 2.32 -14.11 -16.74
C ARG A 44 2.33 -13.65 -15.30
N ALA A 45 1.70 -14.42 -14.42
CA ALA A 45 2.16 -14.45 -13.04
C ALA A 45 3.68 -14.62 -13.15
N GLN A 46 4.43 -13.59 -12.76
CA GLN A 46 5.88 -13.65 -12.71
C GLN A 46 6.19 -14.79 -11.74
N ALA A 47 6.46 -15.99 -12.27
CA ALA A 47 6.84 -17.11 -11.45
C ALA A 47 8.18 -16.74 -10.82
N TRP A 48 8.16 -16.47 -9.52
CA TRP A 48 9.38 -16.22 -8.76
C TRP A 48 10.15 -17.53 -8.66
N PRO A 49 11.48 -17.52 -8.75
CA PRO A 49 12.28 -18.71 -8.52
C PRO A 49 11.92 -19.29 -7.16
N GLU A 50 11.47 -20.55 -7.15
CA GLU A 50 10.98 -21.21 -5.95
C GLU A 50 12.06 -21.16 -4.86
N GLY A 51 11.69 -20.68 -3.66
CA GLY A 51 12.59 -20.60 -2.50
C GLY A 51 13.57 -19.42 -2.46
N ALA A 52 13.57 -18.51 -3.45
CA ALA A 52 14.41 -17.32 -3.40
C ALA A 52 13.76 -16.18 -2.58
N TRP A 53 14.54 -15.55 -1.71
CA TRP A 53 14.14 -14.31 -1.04
C TRP A 53 14.16 -13.15 -2.04
N THR A 54 13.05 -12.42 -2.12
CA THR A 54 12.94 -11.21 -2.96
C THR A 54 12.59 -10.00 -2.09
N VAL A 55 13.22 -8.87 -2.41
CA VAL A 55 12.92 -7.61 -1.73
C VAL A 55 11.57 -7.10 -2.24
N THR A 56 10.66 -6.80 -1.32
CA THR A 56 9.36 -6.19 -1.60
C THR A 56 9.41 -4.69 -1.28
N GLY A 57 8.28 -3.99 -1.37
CA GLY A 57 8.17 -2.64 -0.82
C GLY A 57 8.49 -2.59 0.68
N ASN A 58 8.83 -1.39 1.16
CA ASN A 58 9.10 -1.14 2.57
C ASN A 58 7.80 -0.84 3.34
N MET A 59 7.75 -1.27 4.60
CA MET A 59 6.79 -0.72 5.56
C MET A 59 7.04 0.78 5.75
N SER A 60 5.98 1.53 6.01
CA SER A 60 6.06 2.95 6.34
C SER A 60 6.72 3.21 7.69
N ARG A 61 6.62 2.26 8.62
CA ARG A 61 7.22 2.34 9.95
C ARG A 61 8.02 1.07 10.25
N PRO A 62 9.29 1.18 10.66
CA PRO A 62 10.02 0.03 11.16
C PRO A 62 9.30 -0.52 12.39
N ARG A 63 9.32 -1.83 12.54
CA ARG A 63 8.69 -2.48 13.68
C ARG A 63 9.35 -3.81 14.00
N ILE A 64 9.51 -4.06 15.28
CA ILE A 64 9.86 -5.36 15.86
C ILE A 64 8.77 -5.78 16.84
N LEU A 65 8.76 -7.05 17.25
CA LEU A 65 7.83 -7.56 18.29
C LEU A 65 6.34 -7.34 17.94
N HIS A 66 6.08 -7.23 16.64
CA HIS A 66 4.77 -7.12 16.02
C HIS A 66 4.22 -8.51 15.73
N THR A 67 2.96 -8.58 15.33
CA THR A 67 2.37 -9.80 14.78
C THR A 67 2.03 -9.60 13.31
N ALA A 68 2.09 -10.70 12.54
CA ALA A 68 1.69 -10.75 11.14
C ALA A 68 0.61 -11.84 10.98
N THR A 69 -0.54 -11.48 10.42
CA THR A 69 -1.70 -12.37 10.25
C THR A 69 -2.13 -12.38 8.80
N LEU A 70 -2.13 -13.56 8.16
CA LEU A 70 -2.71 -13.75 6.83
C LEU A 70 -4.23 -13.62 6.92
N LEU A 71 -4.82 -12.75 6.10
CA LEU A 71 -6.25 -12.53 6.03
C LEU A 71 -6.90 -13.39 4.92
N PRO A 72 -8.23 -13.66 4.99
CA PRO A 72 -8.93 -14.44 3.97
C PRO A 72 -8.85 -13.88 2.54
N ASN A 73 -8.57 -12.58 2.39
CA ASN A 73 -8.40 -11.94 1.10
C ASN A 73 -6.96 -12.04 0.54
N GLY A 74 -6.09 -12.81 1.18
CA GLY A 74 -4.69 -13.02 0.76
C GLY A 74 -3.72 -11.92 1.18
N LYS A 75 -4.18 -10.84 1.84
CA LYS A 75 -3.31 -9.80 2.38
C LYS A 75 -2.78 -10.19 3.75
N VAL A 76 -1.65 -9.62 4.16
CA VAL A 76 -1.09 -9.83 5.50
C VAL A 76 -1.27 -8.57 6.33
N LEU A 77 -2.00 -8.67 7.45
CA LEU A 77 -2.11 -7.62 8.45
C LEU A 77 -0.92 -7.70 9.40
N VAL A 78 -0.15 -6.62 9.46
CA VAL A 78 0.93 -6.46 10.44
C VAL A 78 0.53 -5.39 11.45
N ALA A 79 0.49 -5.75 12.73
CA ALA A 79 -0.05 -4.90 13.80
C ALA A 79 0.94 -4.69 14.96
N GLY A 80 0.94 -3.48 15.51
CA GLY A 80 1.68 -3.11 16.72
C GLY A 80 3.19 -3.28 16.62
N GLY A 81 3.82 -3.58 17.75
CA GLY A 81 5.27 -3.69 17.89
C GLY A 81 5.91 -2.41 18.42
N ALA A 82 7.20 -2.24 18.18
CA ALA A 82 7.97 -1.05 18.54
C ALA A 82 8.98 -0.72 17.43
N ALA A 83 9.41 0.54 17.30
CA ALA A 83 10.27 0.97 16.19
C ALA A 83 11.66 0.29 16.20
N GLU A 84 12.16 -0.05 17.38
CA GLU A 84 13.51 -0.59 17.60
C GLU A 84 13.56 -1.40 18.90
N TYR A 85 14.62 -2.22 19.09
CA TYR A 85 14.76 -3.18 20.19
C TYR A 85 14.72 -2.56 21.59
N LEU A 86 15.41 -1.44 21.76
CA LEU A 86 15.47 -0.72 23.02
C LEU A 86 14.29 0.22 23.22
N SER A 87 13.37 0.30 22.25
CA SER A 87 12.20 1.15 22.38
C SER A 87 11.25 0.60 23.43
N LEU A 88 11.07 1.39 24.47
CA LEU A 88 10.03 1.16 25.45
C LEU A 88 8.65 1.54 24.90
N THR A 89 8.58 2.25 23.79
CA THR A 89 7.33 2.78 23.24
C THR A 89 6.71 1.80 22.24
N ALA A 90 5.59 1.20 22.62
CA ALA A 90 4.80 0.40 21.69
C ALA A 90 4.07 1.30 20.67
N THR A 91 3.81 0.78 19.47
CA THR A 91 2.95 1.42 18.48
C THR A 91 1.57 0.78 18.43
N ALA A 92 0.58 1.58 18.09
CA ALA A 92 -0.78 1.14 17.79
C ALA A 92 -1.03 0.96 16.29
N THR A 93 -0.10 1.39 15.44
CA THR A 93 -0.29 1.39 13.98
C THR A 93 -0.27 -0.01 13.40
N SER A 94 -1.04 -0.18 12.34
CA SER A 94 -1.09 -1.42 11.56
C SER A 94 -0.91 -1.12 10.08
N GLU A 95 -0.36 -2.08 9.35
CA GLU A 95 -0.12 -2.00 7.91
C GLU A 95 -0.57 -3.29 7.23
N LEU A 96 -1.05 -3.18 6.00
CA LEU A 96 -1.42 -4.30 5.15
C LEU A 96 -0.37 -4.47 4.06
N TYR A 97 0.18 -5.68 3.97
CA TYR A 97 0.97 -6.12 2.84
C TYR A 97 0.05 -6.77 1.80
N ASP A 98 0.20 -6.35 0.55
CA ASP A 98 -0.49 -6.92 -0.61
C ASP A 98 0.51 -7.73 -1.46
N PRO A 99 0.47 -9.07 -1.40
CA PRO A 99 1.42 -9.92 -2.14
C PRO A 99 1.36 -9.77 -3.66
N LEU A 100 0.22 -9.35 -4.22
CA LEU A 100 0.07 -9.20 -5.68
C LEU A 100 0.83 -8.00 -6.22
N SER A 101 0.91 -6.93 -5.42
CA SER A 101 1.64 -5.71 -5.79
C SER A 101 2.99 -5.56 -5.11
N GLY A 102 3.27 -6.37 -4.09
CA GLY A 102 4.46 -6.25 -3.25
C GLY A 102 4.48 -4.96 -2.42
N LYS A 103 3.32 -4.30 -2.20
CA LYS A 103 3.21 -2.99 -1.55
C LYS A 103 2.64 -3.09 -0.14
N TRP A 104 3.05 -2.13 0.68
CA TRP A 104 2.52 -1.90 2.02
C TRP A 104 1.58 -0.70 2.02
N SER A 105 0.56 -0.75 2.87
CA SER A 105 -0.39 0.34 3.06
C SER A 105 -0.75 0.48 4.53
N VAL A 106 -0.77 1.72 5.04
CA VAL A 106 -1.24 1.99 6.41
C VAL A 106 -2.72 1.70 6.51
N THR A 107 -3.15 1.09 7.60
CA THR A 107 -4.56 0.78 7.88
C THR A 107 -4.96 1.19 9.30
N GLY A 108 -6.13 0.75 9.75
CA GLY A 108 -6.66 1.02 11.08
C GLY A 108 -5.65 0.74 12.19
N SER A 109 -5.66 1.60 13.21
CA SER A 109 -4.80 1.47 14.39
C SER A 109 -5.57 0.85 15.56
N MET A 110 -4.85 0.14 16.43
CA MET A 110 -5.39 -0.33 17.70
C MET A 110 -5.71 0.86 18.60
N LYS A 111 -6.67 0.69 19.54
CA LYS A 111 -6.95 1.72 20.55
C LYS A 111 -5.83 1.86 21.57
N THR A 112 -5.10 0.78 21.83
CA THR A 112 -3.99 0.75 22.78
C THR A 112 -2.75 0.24 22.06
N PRO A 113 -1.63 0.96 22.11
CA PRO A 113 -0.37 0.47 21.53
C PRO A 113 0.12 -0.76 22.29
N ARG A 114 0.58 -1.77 21.56
CA ARG A 114 1.02 -3.06 22.13
C ARG A 114 2.23 -3.61 21.37
N ASN A 115 3.23 -4.10 22.10
CA ASN A 115 4.26 -5.00 21.57
C ASN A 115 4.24 -6.33 22.34
N TYR A 116 4.90 -7.37 21.84
CA TYR A 116 4.84 -8.74 22.41
C TYR A 116 3.41 -9.30 22.54
N HIS A 117 2.46 -8.82 21.74
CA HIS A 117 1.08 -9.29 21.75
C HIS A 117 0.92 -10.52 20.86
N GLN A 118 -0.22 -11.19 20.98
CA GLN A 118 -0.64 -12.24 20.05
C GLN A 118 -1.80 -11.72 19.19
N ALA A 119 -1.87 -12.18 17.94
CA ALA A 119 -2.98 -11.93 17.04
C ALA A 119 -3.52 -13.26 16.52
N VAL A 120 -4.85 -13.39 16.51
CA VAL A 120 -5.56 -14.58 16.02
C VAL A 120 -6.60 -14.15 15.01
N LEU A 121 -6.56 -14.77 13.82
CA LEU A 121 -7.62 -14.63 12.83
C LEU A 121 -8.85 -15.41 13.31
N LEU A 122 -9.98 -14.73 13.40
CA LEU A 122 -11.26 -15.33 13.73
C LEU A 122 -11.97 -15.83 12.46
N PRO A 123 -12.86 -16.84 12.56
CA PRO A 123 -13.60 -17.38 11.42
C PRO A 123 -14.43 -16.34 10.64
N ASN A 124 -14.83 -15.25 11.31
CA ASN A 124 -15.57 -14.15 10.69
C ASN A 124 -14.68 -13.13 9.94
N GLY A 125 -13.39 -13.42 9.76
CA GLY A 125 -12.42 -12.56 9.06
C GLY A 125 -11.89 -11.39 9.89
N LYS A 126 -12.27 -11.25 11.16
CA LYS A 126 -11.70 -10.25 12.07
C LYS A 126 -10.42 -10.76 12.73
N VAL A 127 -9.53 -9.85 13.10
CA VAL A 127 -8.31 -10.17 13.86
C VAL A 127 -8.49 -9.75 15.31
N LEU A 128 -8.37 -10.73 16.21
CA LEU A 128 -8.37 -10.51 17.65
C LEU A 128 -6.93 -10.35 18.13
N VAL A 129 -6.62 -9.18 18.69
CA VAL A 129 -5.31 -8.89 19.28
C VAL A 129 -5.42 -8.93 20.80
N MET A 130 -4.58 -9.73 21.45
CA MET A 130 -4.64 -10.00 22.89
C MET A 130 -3.28 -9.94 23.56
N GLY A 131 -3.30 -9.62 24.86
CA GLY A 131 -2.11 -9.54 25.70
C GLY A 131 -1.14 -8.46 25.25
N GLY A 132 0.15 -8.78 25.39
CA GLY A 132 1.25 -7.88 25.09
C GLY A 132 1.50 -6.83 26.16
N ARG A 133 2.64 -6.17 26.01
CA ARG A 133 3.10 -5.11 26.89
C ARG A 133 2.59 -3.77 26.35
N ILE A 134 1.83 -3.08 27.20
CA ILE A 134 1.47 -1.68 27.02
C ILE A 134 2.46 -0.89 27.89
N PHE A 135 3.35 -0.13 27.27
CA PHE A 135 4.18 0.80 28.04
C PHE A 135 3.54 2.17 27.96
N TRP A 136 2.67 2.42 28.93
CA TRP A 136 2.01 3.70 29.14
C TRP A 136 2.66 4.42 30.32
N PHE A 137 3.97 4.63 30.22
CA PHE A 137 4.66 5.59 31.09
C PHE A 137 5.16 6.73 30.19
N PRO A 138 4.77 7.99 30.44
CA PRO A 138 5.56 9.09 29.93
C PRO A 138 6.92 8.95 30.62
N ILE A 139 7.93 8.52 29.87
CA ILE A 139 9.31 8.65 30.31
C ILE A 139 9.51 10.14 30.60
N LEU A 140 9.52 10.48 31.89
CA LEU A 140 9.86 11.80 32.38
C LEU A 140 11.32 12.06 31.97
N TYR A 141 11.54 12.66 30.80
CA TYR A 141 12.74 13.43 30.53
C TYR A 141 12.67 14.79 31.24
N GLN A 142 12.28 14.83 32.51
CA GLN A 142 12.30 16.06 33.30
C GLN A 142 13.11 15.80 34.58
N LEU A 143 14.34 16.29 34.57
CA LEU A 143 15.15 16.50 35.77
C LEU A 143 14.45 17.55 36.63
N GLN A 144 13.91 17.15 37.79
CA GLN A 144 13.60 18.13 38.83
C GLN A 144 14.87 18.44 39.63
N LYS A 145 15.29 19.70 39.59
CA LYS A 145 16.28 20.23 40.52
C LYS A 145 15.61 20.40 41.89
N TYR A 146 16.24 19.90 42.95
CA TYR A 146 15.96 20.35 44.31
C TYR A 146 17.09 21.26 44.76
N THR A 147 16.74 22.42 45.32
CA THR A 147 17.68 23.30 46.02
C THR A 147 17.57 22.98 47.50
N THR A 148 18.68 22.63 48.16
CA THR A 148 18.73 22.57 49.61
C THR A 148 18.78 24.00 50.15
N LEU A 149 17.85 24.33 51.06
CA LEU A 149 17.96 25.57 51.83
C LEU A 149 19.18 25.44 52.74
N LYS A 150 20.12 26.39 52.67
CA LYS A 150 21.12 26.54 53.74
C LYS A 150 20.34 26.80 55.02
N VAL A 151 20.57 25.97 56.04
CA VAL A 151 20.17 26.31 57.41
C VAL A 151 20.88 27.62 57.74
N ALA A 152 20.12 28.71 57.85
CA ALA A 152 20.60 29.90 58.51
C ALA A 152 20.78 29.51 59.98
N ASN A 153 22.02 29.19 60.37
CA ASN A 153 22.37 29.09 61.77
C ASN A 153 22.04 30.45 62.39
N GLY A 154 20.97 30.46 63.19
CA GLY A 154 20.48 31.62 63.89
C GLY A 154 21.58 32.23 64.74
N GLN A 155 21.53 33.56 64.80
CA GLN A 155 22.12 34.38 65.84
C GLN A 155 21.82 33.76 67.23
N PRO A 156 22.81 33.65 68.13
CA PRO A 156 22.51 33.27 69.51
C PRO A 156 21.75 34.41 70.21
N PRO A 157 20.77 34.10 71.09
CA PRO A 157 20.08 35.12 71.86
C PRO A 157 21.05 35.73 72.89
N GLY A 158 20.98 37.04 73.05
CA GLY A 158 21.87 37.79 73.93
C GLY A 158 21.78 37.40 75.40
N VAL A 159 22.94 37.47 76.05
CA VAL A 159 23.16 38.05 77.38
C VAL A 159 24.52 38.73 77.35
#